data_AF-A0A952S9L6-F1
#
_entry.id   AF-A0A952S9L6-F1
#
_cell.length_a   1.000
_cell.length_b   1.000
_cell.length_c   1.000
_cell.angle_alpha   90.00
_cell.angle_beta   90.00
_cell.angle_gamma   90.00
#
_symmetry.space_group_name_H-M   'P 1'
#
loop_
_entity.id
_entity.type
_entity.pdbx_description
1 polymer ?
#
loop_
_entity_poly.entity_id
_entity_poly.type
_entity_poly.pdbx_seq_one_letter_code
_entity_poly.pdbx_strand_id
1 'polypeptide(L)'
;MNELRTKERLPRSIQNKQIKVGKWNESLTNSDVNQIWTELHRIVSSHPLVRASKRAGFLVEEGKYNAYTDLTQELFVALLSKERFQHYLDTGMTDAEIEAEISQIELTNMLTAELRKRYPESYRLARRISTLVQTSKIFKRFDNLGNPEAHRRLADRLYGLADWKEHKMRRDVQEMDERVKAVAFYGRDTRMVGCTGDAQIVISNPELEKLIVRVLKAIDSPVDVRSLRSFVMSRLPIMDIHLVPVGSGGDSDDDDRMPFEFTDHRETPEQDLLRNEAEIAAAGCVDDFLLNLHKAVRGKEKQYDRIVNVLWFCYLVSDSGTQLEVAEMLGVSDSLVSDYRKRIEANLQELSFDSVNEARQFEKALRIRVRGMVTADREAVTA
;
A
#
# COMPACT_ATOMS: atom_id res chain seq x y z
N MET A 1 5.05 -55.98 30.66
CA MET A 1 3.91 -55.05 30.89
C MET A 1 4.50 -53.67 31.05
N ASN A 2 4.18 -52.77 30.12
CA ASN A 2 4.77 -51.43 29.98
C ASN A 2 4.04 -50.42 30.87
N GLU A 3 4.75 -49.80 31.81
CA GLU A 3 4.26 -48.64 32.56
C GLU A 3 4.69 -47.35 31.86
N LEU A 4 3.72 -46.70 31.23
CA LEU A 4 3.85 -45.39 30.59
C LEU A 4 3.94 -44.30 31.67
N ARG A 5 5.14 -43.72 31.85
CA ARG A 5 5.33 -42.45 32.56
C ARG A 5 4.90 -41.29 31.68
N THR A 6 3.66 -40.82 31.85
CA THR A 6 3.19 -39.54 31.28
C THR A 6 3.85 -38.39 32.04
N LYS A 7 4.94 -37.86 31.48
CA LYS A 7 5.50 -36.56 31.90
C LYS A 7 4.56 -35.46 31.42
N GLU A 8 3.86 -34.83 32.34
CA GLU A 8 3.19 -33.54 32.13
C GLU A 8 4.21 -32.53 31.58
N ARG A 9 3.98 -32.06 30.34
CA ARG A 9 4.75 -30.98 29.75
C ARG A 9 4.27 -29.67 30.36
N LEU A 10 4.99 -29.17 31.37
CA LEU A 10 4.91 -27.78 31.78
C LEU A 10 5.25 -26.86 30.59
N PRO A 11 4.56 -25.71 30.42
CA PRO A 11 4.85 -24.77 29.35
C PRO A 11 6.28 -24.26 29.49
N ARG A 12 7.02 -24.32 28.38
CA ARG A 12 8.41 -23.85 28.29
C ARG A 12 8.47 -22.39 28.75
N SER A 13 9.22 -22.16 29.81
CA SER A 13 9.61 -20.83 30.29
C SER A 13 10.13 -20.00 29.12
N ILE A 14 9.52 -18.82 28.94
CA ILE A 14 9.93 -17.78 28.01
C ILE A 14 11.35 -17.36 28.41
N GLN A 15 12.35 -17.95 27.76
CA GLN A 15 13.72 -17.46 27.85
C GLN A 15 13.73 -16.08 27.19
N ASN A 16 13.71 -15.04 28.03
CA ASN A 16 14.03 -13.67 27.65
C ASN A 16 15.41 -13.66 26.97
N LYS A 17 15.46 -13.81 25.65
CA LYS A 17 16.66 -13.49 24.87
C LYS A 17 16.91 -12.00 25.09
N GLN A 18 17.94 -11.68 25.87
CA GLN A 18 18.40 -10.31 26.06
C GLN A 18 18.69 -9.72 24.67
N ILE A 19 17.89 -8.74 24.27
CA ILE A 19 18.21 -7.89 23.13
C ILE A 19 19.57 -7.28 23.45
N LYS A 20 20.56 -7.49 22.57
CA LYS A 20 21.92 -6.98 22.77
C LYS A 20 21.85 -5.45 22.71
N VAL A 21 21.92 -4.81 23.87
CA VAL A 21 21.91 -3.35 24.01
C VAL A 21 23.26 -2.80 23.55
N GLY A 22 23.23 -1.71 22.77
CA GLY A 22 24.42 -1.03 22.28
C GLY A 22 25.19 -0.32 23.39
N LYS A 23 26.50 -0.13 23.22
CA LYS A 23 27.35 0.62 24.16
C LYS A 23 27.25 2.13 23.94
N TRP A 24 26.05 2.69 24.15
CA TRP A 24 25.72 4.07 23.79
C TRP A 24 26.57 5.10 24.55
N ASN A 25 26.64 5.00 25.87
CA ASN A 25 27.37 5.96 26.70
C ASN A 25 28.87 6.03 26.38
N GLU A 26 29.51 4.88 26.17
CA GLU A 26 30.92 4.80 25.77
C GLU A 26 31.14 5.48 24.40
N SER A 27 30.26 5.18 23.43
CA SER A 27 30.37 5.70 22.07
C SER A 27 30.10 7.21 22.00
N LEU A 28 29.11 7.69 22.75
CA LEU A 28 28.74 9.11 22.82
C LEU A 28 29.80 9.94 23.55
N THR A 29 30.33 9.45 24.67
CA THR A 29 31.38 10.15 25.44
C THR A 29 32.66 10.27 24.64
N ASN A 30 33.03 9.21 23.90
CA ASN A 30 34.23 9.20 23.06
C ASN A 30 34.01 9.86 21.68
N SER A 31 32.78 10.31 21.38
CA SER A 31 32.40 10.85 20.07
C SER A 31 32.74 9.89 18.91
N ASP A 32 32.61 8.58 19.14
CA ASP A 32 32.87 7.56 18.11
C ASP A 32 31.68 7.46 17.14
N VAL A 33 31.75 8.29 16.09
CA VAL A 33 30.70 8.37 15.06
C VAL A 33 30.46 7.02 14.37
N ASN A 34 31.51 6.21 14.17
CA ASN A 34 31.38 4.93 13.49
C ASN A 34 30.60 3.92 14.34
N GLN A 35 30.88 3.89 15.64
CA GLN A 35 30.16 3.04 16.56
C GLN A 35 28.71 3.49 16.75
N ILE A 36 28.47 4.81 16.85
CA ILE A 36 27.12 5.40 16.92
C ILE A 36 26.32 5.01 15.67
N TRP A 37 26.91 5.19 14.48
CA TRP A 37 26.27 4.83 13.21
C TRP A 37 25.92 3.34 13.15
N THR A 38 26.85 2.48 13.57
CA THR A 38 26.66 1.01 13.57
C THR A 38 25.49 0.61 14.47
N GLU A 39 25.40 1.20 15.66
CA GLU A 39 24.30 0.93 16.60
C GLU A 39 22.96 1.50 16.10
N LEU A 40 22.94 2.69 15.49
CA LEU A 40 21.73 3.24 14.85
C LEU A 40 21.26 2.35 13.70
N HIS A 41 22.17 1.89 12.85
CA HIS A 41 21.84 0.99 11.76
C HIS A 41 21.29 -0.34 12.27
N ARG A 42 21.84 -0.87 13.38
CA ARG A 42 21.28 -2.05 14.05
C ARG A 42 19.86 -1.80 14.54
N ILE A 43 19.58 -0.66 15.18
CA ILE A 43 18.23 -0.31 15.62
C ILE A 43 17.30 -0.24 14.41
N VAL A 44 17.66 0.51 13.36
CA VAL A 44 16.83 0.71 12.16
C VAL A 44 16.53 -0.61 11.45
N SER A 45 17.56 -1.44 11.21
CA SER A 45 17.41 -2.73 10.51
C SER A 45 16.58 -3.76 11.28
N SER A 46 16.71 -3.77 12.61
CA SER A 46 15.94 -4.67 13.48
C SER A 46 14.55 -4.14 13.84
N HIS A 47 14.27 -2.86 13.57
CA HIS A 47 13.03 -2.23 13.98
C HIS A 47 11.82 -2.85 13.27
N PRO A 48 10.78 -3.30 14.01
CA PRO A 48 9.65 -3.99 13.41
C PRO A 48 8.89 -3.15 12.37
N LEU A 49 8.76 -1.84 12.60
CA LEU A 49 8.11 -0.95 11.63
C LEU A 49 8.89 -0.87 10.32
N VAL A 50 10.22 -0.81 10.38
CA VAL A 50 11.05 -0.65 9.20
C VAL A 50 11.02 -1.94 8.39
N ARG A 51 11.15 -3.10 9.05
CA ARG A 51 11.03 -4.42 8.40
C ARG A 51 9.67 -4.62 7.74
N ALA A 52 8.58 -4.29 8.43
CA ALA A 52 7.24 -4.41 7.87
C ALA A 52 6.98 -3.40 6.75
N SER A 53 7.49 -2.17 6.84
CA SER A 53 7.38 -1.17 5.77
C SER A 53 8.17 -1.59 4.52
N LYS A 54 9.34 -2.22 4.70
CA LYS A 54 10.10 -2.84 3.60
C LYS A 54 9.33 -3.99 2.95
N ARG A 55 8.79 -4.93 3.75
CA ARG A 55 7.97 -6.05 3.24
C ARG A 55 6.73 -5.59 2.48
N ALA A 56 6.13 -4.48 2.90
CA ALA A 56 4.98 -3.89 2.25
C ALA A 56 5.33 -3.01 1.03
N GLY A 57 6.61 -2.89 0.66
CA GLY A 57 7.05 -2.11 -0.50
C GLY A 57 7.05 -0.59 -0.29
N PHE A 58 6.77 -0.09 0.91
CA PHE A 58 6.74 1.37 1.19
C PHE A 58 8.13 2.02 1.24
N LEU A 59 9.16 1.22 1.50
CA LEU A 59 10.55 1.68 1.54
C LEU A 59 11.30 1.44 0.22
N VAL A 60 10.57 1.15 -0.86
CA VAL A 60 11.14 0.99 -2.20
C VAL A 60 10.57 2.10 -3.08
N GLU A 61 11.24 3.25 -3.08
CA GLU A 61 11.11 4.21 -4.18
C GLU A 61 12.31 4.01 -5.13
N GLU A 62 12.00 4.11 -6.43
CA GLU A 62 12.87 4.22 -7.60
C GLU A 62 14.39 4.13 -7.33
N GLY A 63 14.94 2.92 -7.49
CA GLY A 63 16.37 2.66 -7.32
C GLY A 63 16.59 1.60 -6.24
N LYS A 64 16.93 0.39 -6.67
CA LYS A 64 17.13 -0.72 -5.73
C LYS A 64 18.35 -0.42 -4.83
N TYR A 65 18.14 -0.56 -3.50
CA TYR A 65 19.13 -0.62 -2.39
C TYR A 65 19.64 0.77 -1.91
N ASN A 66 19.48 1.23 -0.66
CA ASN A 66 19.63 0.54 0.63
C ASN A 66 18.81 1.26 1.72
N ALA A 67 17.47 1.16 1.70
CA ALA A 67 16.56 1.95 2.54
C ALA A 67 16.87 1.99 4.05
N TYR A 68 17.54 0.97 4.58
CA TYR A 68 18.00 0.98 5.98
C TYR A 68 19.11 2.01 6.21
N THR A 69 20.03 2.18 5.26
CA THR A 69 21.11 3.17 5.31
C THR A 69 20.54 4.58 5.25
N ASP A 70 19.60 4.83 4.34
CA ASP A 70 18.96 6.15 4.20
C ASP A 70 18.19 6.51 5.48
N LEU A 71 17.38 5.59 6.01
CA LEU A 71 16.70 5.80 7.29
C LEU A 71 17.68 5.99 8.46
N THR A 72 18.82 5.30 8.44
CA THR A 72 19.85 5.48 9.46
C THR A 72 20.45 6.87 9.37
N GLN A 73 20.72 7.35 8.15
CA GLN A 73 21.22 8.70 7.89
C GLN A 73 20.22 9.75 8.37
N GLU A 74 18.95 9.62 7.99
CA GLU A 74 17.89 10.53 8.41
C GLU A 74 17.73 10.53 9.94
N LEU A 75 17.74 9.35 10.58
CA LEU A 75 17.66 9.24 12.03
C LEU A 75 18.86 9.91 12.71
N PHE A 76 20.07 9.69 12.21
CA PHE A 76 21.28 10.31 12.74
C PHE A 76 21.21 11.84 12.64
N VAL A 77 20.87 12.39 11.47
CA VAL A 77 20.72 13.84 11.27
C VAL A 77 19.60 14.40 12.15
N ALA A 78 18.48 13.68 12.30
CA ALA A 78 17.37 14.11 13.16
C ALA A 78 17.79 14.17 14.64
N LEU A 79 18.48 13.15 15.14
CA LEU A 79 18.98 13.12 16.52
C LEU A 79 20.00 14.23 16.76
N LEU A 80 20.90 14.48 15.80
CA LEU A 80 21.90 15.54 15.89
C LEU A 80 21.25 16.94 15.86
N SER A 81 20.30 17.18 14.94
CA SER A 81 19.62 18.48 14.79
C SER A 81 18.78 18.87 16.00
N LYS A 82 18.31 17.88 16.77
CA LYS A 82 17.56 18.07 18.01
C LYS A 82 18.45 18.02 19.27
N GLU A 83 19.77 17.95 19.10
CA GLU A 83 20.76 17.84 20.18
C GLU A 83 20.49 16.65 21.13
N ARG A 84 19.87 15.57 20.62
CA ARG A 84 19.45 14.42 21.44
C ARG A 84 20.64 13.67 22.06
N PHE A 85 21.74 13.55 21.32
CA PHE A 85 22.95 12.92 21.84
C PHE A 85 23.51 13.64 23.07
N GLN A 86 23.51 14.97 23.06
CA GLN A 86 23.93 15.76 24.22
C GLN A 86 22.94 15.62 25.37
N HIS A 87 21.64 15.65 25.07
CA HIS A 87 20.59 15.43 26.07
C HIS A 87 20.75 14.10 26.81
N TYR A 88 21.08 13.01 26.12
CA TYR A 88 21.30 11.70 26.74
C TYR A 88 22.46 11.71 27.74
N LEU A 89 23.54 12.42 27.41
CA LEU A 89 24.70 12.60 28.31
C LEU A 89 24.34 13.48 29.51
N ASP A 90 23.68 14.61 29.28
CA ASP A 90 23.33 15.58 30.33
C ASP A 90 22.35 15.02 31.36
N THR A 91 21.44 14.15 30.91
CA THR A 91 20.44 13.50 31.77
C THR A 91 20.94 12.19 32.38
N GLY A 92 22.12 11.71 31.99
CA GLY A 92 22.73 10.49 32.51
C GLY A 92 21.94 9.22 32.19
N MET A 93 21.33 9.16 30.99
CA MET A 93 20.53 8.00 30.59
C MET A 93 21.40 6.76 30.42
N THR A 94 20.86 5.61 30.85
CA THR A 94 21.51 4.32 30.63
C THR A 94 21.44 3.91 29.16
N ASP A 95 22.33 3.01 28.74
CA ASP A 95 22.35 2.50 27.35
C ASP A 95 21.00 1.92 26.90
N ALA A 96 20.28 1.27 27.83
CA ALA A 96 18.96 0.70 27.57
C ALA A 96 17.89 1.77 27.41
N GLU A 97 17.96 2.87 28.16
CA GLU A 97 17.04 4.00 28.05
C GLU A 97 17.26 4.77 26.75
N ILE A 98 18.53 5.00 26.38
CA ILE A 98 18.89 5.62 25.09
C ILE A 98 18.35 4.79 23.93
N GLU A 99 18.61 3.47 23.93
CA GLU A 99 18.11 2.58 22.90
C GLU A 99 16.57 2.54 22.85
N ALA A 100 15.91 2.53 23.99
CA ALA A 100 14.45 2.58 24.08
C ALA A 100 13.90 3.91 23.54
N GLU A 101 14.50 5.05 23.86
CA GLU A 101 14.06 6.35 23.35
C GLU A 101 14.28 6.46 21.84
N ILE A 102 15.47 6.08 21.34
CA ILE A 102 15.77 6.09 19.91
C ILE A 102 14.81 5.18 19.15
N SER A 103 14.65 3.93 19.59
CA SER A 103 13.82 2.94 18.91
C SER A 103 12.32 3.25 19.02
N GLN A 104 11.81 3.51 20.22
CA GLN A 104 10.37 3.57 20.47
C GLN A 104 9.79 4.96 20.22
N ILE A 105 10.59 6.03 20.36
CA ILE A 105 10.12 7.40 20.25
C ILE A 105 10.64 8.02 18.95
N GLU A 106 11.95 8.19 18.78
CA GLU A 106 12.50 8.98 17.68
C GLU A 106 12.31 8.32 16.31
N LEU A 107 12.75 7.06 16.16
CA LEU A 107 12.59 6.30 14.92
C LEU A 107 11.11 6.11 14.56
N THR A 108 10.29 5.78 15.56
CA THR A 108 8.84 5.70 15.40
C THR A 108 8.21 7.00 14.91
N ASN A 109 8.60 8.14 15.49
CA ASN A 109 8.06 9.45 15.13
C ASN A 109 8.46 9.83 13.70
N MET A 110 9.71 9.55 13.32
CA MET A 110 10.23 9.76 11.97
C MET A 110 9.42 8.95 10.95
N LEU A 111 9.29 7.63 11.17
CA LEU A 111 8.50 6.74 10.30
C LEU A 111 7.04 7.19 10.19
N THR A 112 6.43 7.59 11.31
CA THR A 112 5.04 8.04 11.33
C THR A 112 4.87 9.42 10.67
N ALA A 113 5.91 10.26 10.68
CA ALA A 113 5.91 11.54 9.96
C ALA A 113 6.03 11.31 8.45
N GLU A 114 6.90 10.39 8.01
CA GLU A 114 7.02 10.03 6.59
C GLU A 114 5.75 9.39 6.04
N LEU A 115 5.12 8.47 6.79
CA LEU A 115 3.80 7.93 6.42
C LEU A 115 2.73 9.01 6.31
N ARG A 116 2.78 10.06 7.15
CA ARG A 116 1.86 11.20 7.08
C ARG A 116 2.09 12.07 5.85
N LYS A 117 3.34 12.26 5.44
CA LYS A 117 3.71 13.04 4.25
C LYS A 117 3.37 12.30 2.96
N ARG A 118 3.79 11.04 2.85
CA ARG A 118 3.59 10.20 1.65
C ARG A 118 2.12 9.83 1.47
N TYR A 119 1.40 9.60 2.57
CA TYR A 119 0.04 9.08 2.53
C TYR A 119 -0.91 9.76 3.52
N PRO A 120 -1.15 11.07 3.34
CA PRO A 120 -1.94 11.88 4.26
C PRO A 120 -3.38 11.39 4.40
N GLU A 121 -4.00 10.92 3.32
CA GLU A 121 -5.40 10.48 3.31
C GLU A 121 -5.61 9.16 4.06
N SER A 122 -4.75 8.17 3.83
CA SER A 122 -4.76 6.90 4.56
C SER A 122 -4.59 7.11 6.06
N TYR A 123 -3.66 7.98 6.45
CA TYR A 123 -3.46 8.34 7.86
C TYR A 123 -4.70 9.04 8.45
N ARG A 124 -5.26 10.01 7.73
CA ARG A 124 -6.46 10.75 8.13
C ARG A 124 -7.64 9.80 8.36
N LEU A 125 -7.86 8.86 7.47
CA LEU A 125 -8.96 7.90 7.56
C LEU A 125 -8.75 6.87 8.66
N ALA A 126 -7.54 6.34 8.84
CA ALA A 126 -7.22 5.45 9.95
C ALA A 126 -7.55 6.09 11.32
N ARG A 127 -7.23 7.38 11.48
CA ARG A 127 -7.57 8.16 12.67
C ARG A 127 -9.08 8.30 12.83
N ARG A 128 -9.79 8.69 11.76
CA ARG A 128 -11.25 8.86 11.78
C ARG A 128 -11.99 7.56 12.13
N ILE A 129 -11.59 6.44 11.53
CA ILE A 129 -12.14 5.11 11.86
C ILE A 129 -11.94 4.80 13.35
N SER A 130 -10.72 5.01 13.86
CA SER A 130 -10.42 4.78 15.28
C SER A 130 -11.28 5.63 16.21
N THR A 131 -11.52 6.90 15.87
CA THR A 131 -12.38 7.79 16.64
C THR A 131 -13.84 7.36 16.58
N LEU A 132 -14.39 7.09 15.39
CA LEU A 132 -15.79 6.72 15.21
C LEU A 132 -16.15 5.45 15.99
N VAL A 133 -15.28 4.45 15.94
CA VAL A 133 -15.47 3.18 16.65
C VAL A 133 -15.47 3.36 18.18
N GLN A 134 -14.79 4.39 18.70
CA GLN A 134 -14.79 4.72 20.13
C GLN A 134 -15.97 5.58 20.57
N THR A 135 -16.40 6.53 19.73
CA THR A 135 -17.37 7.55 20.11
C THR A 135 -18.81 7.21 19.74
N SER A 136 -19.01 6.40 18.69
CA SER A 136 -20.35 6.09 18.20
C SER A 136 -21.00 4.97 19.02
N LYS A 137 -22.28 5.14 19.33
CA LYS A 137 -23.09 4.17 20.09
C LYS A 137 -23.39 2.89 19.30
N ILE A 138 -23.14 2.89 17.98
CA ILE A 138 -23.34 1.73 17.11
C ILE A 138 -22.30 0.64 17.38
N PHE A 139 -21.15 1.01 17.93
CA PHE A 139 -20.06 0.07 18.20
C PHE A 139 -19.92 -0.20 19.70
N LYS A 140 -19.50 -1.42 20.01
CA LYS A 140 -19.23 -1.89 21.37
C LYS A 140 -17.86 -2.54 21.43
N ARG A 141 -17.22 -2.40 22.59
CA ARG A 141 -15.97 -3.06 22.94
C ARG A 141 -16.22 -4.49 23.49
N PHE A 142 -15.49 -5.49 23.01
CA PHE A 142 -15.72 -6.92 23.30
C PHE A 142 -14.65 -7.57 24.20
N ASP A 143 -13.51 -6.94 24.41
CA ASP A 143 -12.41 -7.39 25.29
C ASP A 143 -12.61 -7.01 26.78
N ASN A 144 -13.74 -6.41 27.13
CA ASN A 144 -14.03 -5.88 28.48
C ASN A 144 -14.64 -6.90 29.47
N LEU A 145 -14.89 -8.15 29.09
CA LEU A 145 -15.73 -9.09 29.87
C LEU A 145 -15.05 -9.77 31.07
N GLY A 146 -13.81 -9.43 31.39
CA GLY A 146 -13.11 -10.01 32.54
C GLY A 146 -11.77 -9.37 32.92
N ASN A 147 -11.22 -8.48 32.07
CA ASN A 147 -10.03 -7.72 32.38
C ASN A 147 -10.08 -6.34 31.69
N PRO A 148 -10.44 -5.26 32.41
CA PRO A 148 -10.52 -3.92 31.83
C PRO A 148 -9.15 -3.35 31.41
N GLU A 149 -8.04 -3.94 31.88
CA GLU A 149 -6.67 -3.63 31.44
C GLU A 149 -6.18 -4.49 30.27
N ALA A 150 -6.98 -5.47 29.81
CA ALA A 150 -6.66 -6.20 28.60
C ALA A 150 -6.54 -5.19 27.44
N HIS A 151 -5.40 -5.26 26.73
CA HIS A 151 -5.07 -4.38 25.60
C HIS A 151 -5.05 -2.88 25.98
N ARG A 152 -4.02 -2.47 26.75
CA ARG A 152 -3.74 -1.04 27.04
C ARG A 152 -3.73 -0.17 25.76
N ARG A 153 -3.24 -0.72 24.65
CA ARG A 153 -3.13 -0.04 23.35
C ARG A 153 -4.43 -0.09 22.57
N LEU A 154 -4.86 1.08 22.07
CA LEU A 154 -6.07 1.21 21.25
C LEU A 154 -6.10 0.27 20.04
N ALA A 155 -4.95 0.07 19.39
CA ALA A 155 -4.86 -0.74 18.18
C ALA A 155 -5.27 -2.20 18.38
N ASP A 156 -5.12 -2.70 19.60
CA ASP A 156 -5.33 -4.12 19.94
C ASP A 156 -6.71 -4.34 20.61
N ARG A 157 -7.48 -3.27 20.85
CA ARG A 157 -8.82 -3.35 21.45
C ARG A 157 -9.81 -3.96 20.46
N LEU A 158 -10.66 -4.85 20.93
CA LEU A 158 -11.65 -5.56 20.12
C LEU A 158 -12.97 -4.81 20.06
N TYR A 159 -13.43 -4.51 18.85
CA TYR A 159 -14.70 -3.85 18.59
C TYR A 159 -15.60 -4.65 17.65
N GLY A 160 -16.91 -4.44 17.81
CA GLY A 160 -17.95 -5.01 16.97
C GLY A 160 -19.22 -4.16 17.04
N LEU A 161 -20.30 -4.65 16.44
CA LEU A 161 -21.58 -3.96 16.51
C LEU A 161 -22.21 -4.08 17.90
N ALA A 162 -22.86 -3.03 18.38
CA ALA A 162 -23.45 -2.97 19.70
C ALA A 162 -24.65 -3.93 19.89
N ASP A 163 -25.30 -4.33 18.80
CA ASP A 163 -26.41 -5.30 18.78
C ASP A 163 -25.93 -6.76 18.89
N TRP A 164 -24.63 -7.01 18.79
CA TRP A 164 -24.08 -8.37 18.90
C TRP A 164 -24.03 -8.89 20.33
N LYS A 165 -24.20 -10.21 20.46
CA LYS A 165 -24.05 -10.93 21.74
C LYS A 165 -22.62 -10.79 22.27
N GLU A 166 -22.48 -10.68 23.59
CA GLU A 166 -21.20 -10.41 24.25
C GLU A 166 -20.12 -11.48 23.97
N HIS A 167 -20.54 -12.74 23.81
CA HIS A 167 -19.67 -13.89 23.54
C HIS A 167 -19.58 -14.25 22.05
N LYS A 168 -19.69 -13.27 21.15
CA LYS A 168 -19.57 -13.54 19.72
C LYS A 168 -18.18 -14.10 19.40
N MET A 169 -18.13 -15.24 18.72
CA MET A 169 -16.88 -15.91 18.40
C MET A 169 -16.00 -15.06 17.48
N ARG A 170 -14.70 -15.03 17.80
CA ARG A 170 -13.68 -14.43 16.96
C ARG A 170 -13.34 -15.41 15.83
N ARG A 171 -13.32 -14.91 14.60
CA ARG A 171 -12.88 -15.65 13.41
C ARG A 171 -11.40 -15.41 13.13
N ASP A 172 -10.83 -16.26 12.29
CA ASP A 172 -9.47 -16.09 11.83
C ASP A 172 -9.32 -14.86 10.92
N VAL A 173 -8.15 -14.22 10.93
CA VAL A 173 -7.91 -12.98 10.17
C VAL A 173 -7.97 -13.23 8.65
N GLN A 174 -7.50 -14.38 8.17
CA GLN A 174 -7.57 -14.74 6.75
C GLN A 174 -9.02 -14.94 6.31
N GLU A 175 -9.81 -15.64 7.13
CA GLU A 175 -11.24 -15.85 6.88
C GLU A 175 -12.03 -14.53 6.87
N MET A 176 -11.64 -13.58 7.74
CA MET A 176 -12.22 -12.24 7.73
C MET A 176 -11.84 -11.46 6.47
N ASP A 177 -10.58 -11.49 6.05
CA ASP A 177 -10.10 -10.80 4.84
C ASP A 177 -10.87 -11.23 3.57
N GLU A 178 -11.09 -12.54 3.41
CA GLU A 178 -11.89 -13.08 2.30
C GLU A 178 -13.33 -12.57 2.32
N ARG A 179 -13.97 -12.51 3.49
CA ARG A 179 -15.35 -12.02 3.59
C ARG A 179 -15.49 -10.52 3.34
N VAL A 180 -14.47 -9.73 3.70
CA VAL A 180 -14.45 -8.29 3.39
C VAL A 180 -14.51 -8.07 1.88
N LYS A 181 -13.98 -8.99 1.06
CA LYS A 181 -14.01 -8.88 -0.40
C LYS A 181 -15.43 -8.82 -0.97
N ALA A 182 -16.42 -9.40 -0.27
CA ALA A 182 -17.83 -9.33 -0.65
C ALA A 182 -18.47 -7.93 -0.45
N VAL A 183 -17.83 -7.05 0.32
CA VAL A 183 -18.27 -5.65 0.47
C VAL A 183 -17.84 -4.86 -0.76
N ALA A 184 -18.82 -4.32 -1.48
CA ALA A 184 -18.59 -3.45 -2.62
C ALA A 184 -17.76 -2.21 -2.25
N PHE A 185 -16.92 -1.77 -3.17
CA PHE A 185 -16.15 -0.53 -3.01
C PHE A 185 -17.08 0.67 -2.79
N TYR A 186 -16.67 1.57 -1.90
CA TYR A 186 -17.38 2.83 -1.70
C TYR A 186 -17.03 3.81 -2.84
N GLY A 187 -18.05 4.44 -3.43
CA GLY A 187 -17.89 5.37 -4.55
C GLY A 187 -17.00 6.58 -4.22
N ARG A 188 -16.20 7.01 -5.19
CA ARG A 188 -15.32 8.18 -5.10
C ARG A 188 -16.11 9.46 -5.34
N ASP A 189 -16.16 10.37 -4.36
CA ASP A 189 -16.15 11.81 -4.65
C ASP A 189 -14.68 12.25 -4.56
N THR A 190 -13.95 12.05 -5.66
CA THR A 190 -12.57 12.54 -5.80
C THR A 190 -12.62 13.89 -6.49
N ARG A 191 -12.43 14.96 -5.72
CA ARG A 191 -12.18 16.29 -6.28
C ARG A 191 -10.68 16.50 -6.37
N MET A 192 -10.22 17.04 -7.49
CA MET A 192 -8.87 17.55 -7.64
C MET A 192 -8.72 18.77 -6.72
N VAL A 193 -7.75 18.76 -5.81
CA VAL A 193 -7.48 19.92 -4.93
C VAL A 193 -6.00 20.26 -5.00
N GLY A 194 -5.68 21.54 -5.20
CA GLY A 194 -4.31 22.05 -5.21
C GLY A 194 -3.59 21.90 -6.56
N CYS A 195 -2.33 22.37 -6.61
CA CYS A 195 -1.48 22.31 -7.80
C CYS A 195 -0.79 20.93 -7.99
N THR A 196 -0.94 20.00 -7.04
CA THR A 196 -0.27 18.68 -7.05
C THR A 196 -1.15 17.55 -7.60
N GLY A 197 -2.47 17.76 -7.75
CA GLY A 197 -3.36 16.79 -8.39
C GLY A 197 -3.74 15.56 -7.55
N ASP A 198 -3.48 15.57 -6.24
CA ASP A 198 -3.83 14.45 -5.36
C ASP A 198 -5.35 14.34 -5.14
N ALA A 199 -5.87 13.13 -5.34
CA ALA A 199 -7.30 12.84 -5.18
C ALA A 199 -7.64 12.63 -3.69
N GLN A 200 -8.30 13.62 -3.06
CA GLN A 200 -8.80 13.47 -1.70
C GLN A 200 -10.10 12.65 -1.67
N ILE A 201 -10.21 11.68 -0.75
CA ILE A 201 -11.49 11.00 -0.49
C ILE A 201 -12.36 11.89 0.39
N VAL A 202 -13.43 12.40 -0.19
CA VAL A 202 -14.49 13.09 0.56
C VAL A 202 -15.52 12.04 0.99
N ILE A 203 -15.41 11.57 2.24
CA ILE A 203 -16.41 10.71 2.89
C ILE A 203 -16.84 11.36 4.20
N SER A 204 -18.15 11.51 4.42
CA SER A 204 -18.67 12.06 5.68
C SER A 204 -18.56 11.06 6.84
N ASN A 205 -18.64 11.51 8.09
CA ASN A 205 -18.62 10.61 9.24
C ASN A 205 -19.78 9.59 9.24
N PRO A 206 -21.04 9.98 8.93
CA PRO A 206 -22.14 9.02 8.81
C PRO A 206 -21.94 7.98 7.72
N GLU A 207 -21.34 8.35 6.58
CA GLU A 207 -21.05 7.41 5.49
C GLU A 207 -19.93 6.45 5.83
N LEU A 208 -18.85 6.95 6.46
CA LEU A 208 -17.76 6.13 6.96
C LEU A 208 -18.27 5.15 8.02
N GLU A 209 -19.16 5.59 8.90
CA GLU A 209 -19.82 4.73 9.88
C GLU A 209 -20.65 3.62 9.20
N LYS A 210 -21.45 3.95 8.19
CA LYS A 210 -22.20 2.95 7.38
C LYS A 210 -21.26 1.94 6.73
N LEU A 211 -20.10 2.37 6.23
CA LEU A 211 -19.09 1.45 5.66
C LEU A 211 -18.51 0.52 6.73
N ILE A 212 -18.13 1.06 7.90
CA ILE A 212 -17.66 0.25 9.03
C ILE A 212 -18.71 -0.81 9.41
N VAL A 213 -20.00 -0.44 9.47
CA VAL A 213 -21.09 -1.39 9.73
C VAL A 213 -21.18 -2.47 8.65
N ARG A 214 -21.07 -2.13 7.36
CA ARG A 214 -21.08 -3.12 6.26
C ARG A 214 -19.92 -4.11 6.40
N VAL A 215 -18.72 -3.62 6.69
CA VAL A 215 -17.53 -4.44 6.93
C VAL A 215 -17.74 -5.38 8.10
N LEU A 216 -18.20 -4.87 9.25
CA LEU A 216 -18.48 -5.70 10.44
C LEU A 216 -19.57 -6.75 10.17
N LYS A 217 -20.63 -6.40 9.43
CA LYS A 217 -21.68 -7.35 9.03
C LYS A 217 -21.15 -8.44 8.10
N ALA A 218 -20.23 -8.11 7.19
CA ALA A 218 -19.65 -9.07 6.26
C ALA A 218 -18.70 -10.06 6.96
N ILE A 219 -17.83 -9.58 7.85
CA ILE A 219 -16.92 -10.46 8.60
C ILE A 219 -17.63 -11.26 9.69
N ASP A 220 -18.76 -10.75 10.19
CA ASP A 220 -19.58 -11.37 11.23
C ASP A 220 -18.77 -11.78 12.48
N SER A 221 -17.84 -10.92 12.90
CA SER A 221 -16.94 -11.20 14.03
C SER A 221 -16.38 -9.93 14.67
N PRO A 222 -16.16 -9.88 16.00
CA PRO A 222 -15.41 -8.80 16.63
C PRO A 222 -13.96 -8.79 16.16
N VAL A 223 -13.42 -7.59 15.93
CA VAL A 223 -12.11 -7.41 15.31
C VAL A 223 -11.34 -6.31 16.02
N ASP A 224 -10.01 -6.43 16.05
CA ASP A 224 -9.15 -5.39 16.62
C ASP A 224 -9.14 -4.13 15.74
N VAL A 225 -8.93 -2.96 16.36
CA VAL A 225 -8.96 -1.67 15.66
C VAL A 225 -7.93 -1.60 14.52
N ARG A 226 -6.81 -2.33 14.61
CA ARG A 226 -5.81 -2.41 13.54
C ARG A 226 -6.38 -3.12 12.30
N SER A 227 -6.86 -4.34 12.46
CA SER A 227 -7.45 -5.13 11.37
C SER A 227 -8.68 -4.43 10.80
N LEU A 228 -9.53 -3.83 11.64
CA LEU A 228 -10.70 -3.07 11.20
C LEU A 228 -10.35 -1.88 10.30
N ARG A 229 -9.29 -1.13 10.64
CA ARG A 229 -8.79 -0.04 9.78
C ARG A 229 -8.38 -0.55 8.41
N SER A 230 -7.61 -1.65 8.37
CA SER A 230 -7.18 -2.28 7.13
C SER A 230 -8.37 -2.71 6.27
N PHE A 231 -9.35 -3.39 6.87
CA PHE A 231 -10.53 -3.88 6.15
C PHE A 231 -11.38 -2.72 5.59
N VAL A 232 -11.63 -1.69 6.38
CA VAL A 232 -12.41 -0.51 5.91
C VAL A 232 -11.66 0.23 4.81
N MET A 233 -10.34 0.40 4.95
CA MET A 233 -9.53 1.06 3.93
C MET A 233 -9.42 0.26 2.64
N SER A 234 -9.36 -1.07 2.70
CA SER A 234 -9.38 -1.93 1.50
C SER A 234 -10.66 -1.80 0.67
N ARG A 235 -11.75 -1.29 1.28
CA ARG A 235 -13.04 -1.04 0.61
C ARG A 235 -13.20 0.41 0.16
N LEU A 236 -12.22 1.25 0.49
CA LEU A 236 -12.09 2.58 -0.07
C LEU A 236 -11.10 2.46 -1.23
N PRO A 237 -11.34 3.14 -2.34
CA PRO A 237 -10.41 3.15 -3.47
C PRO A 237 -9.28 4.15 -3.18
N ILE A 238 -8.56 3.89 -2.09
CA ILE A 238 -7.29 4.49 -1.68
C ILE A 238 -6.24 3.45 -2.03
N MET A 239 -5.01 3.85 -2.33
CA MET A 239 -3.91 2.87 -2.33
C MET A 239 -3.92 2.13 -1.00
N ASP A 240 -3.88 0.80 -1.07
CA ASP A 240 -3.94 -0.04 0.12
C ASP A 240 -2.63 0.13 0.87
N ILE A 241 -2.68 0.89 1.97
CA ILE A 241 -1.52 1.03 2.83
C ILE A 241 -1.71 0.06 3.94
N HIS A 242 -0.91 -1.01 3.95
CA HIS A 242 -0.71 -1.79 5.15
C HIS A 242 -0.23 -0.83 6.24
N LEU A 243 -1.16 -0.35 7.08
CA LEU A 243 -0.86 0.51 8.20
C LEU A 243 -0.06 -0.30 9.21
N VAL A 244 1.26 -0.18 9.09
CA VAL A 244 2.18 -0.89 9.97
C VAL A 244 2.02 -0.31 11.38
N PRO A 245 1.66 -1.13 12.38
CA PRO A 245 1.44 -0.66 13.74
C PRO A 245 2.75 -0.24 14.38
N VAL A 246 2.75 0.95 14.99
CA VAL A 246 3.83 1.58 15.76
C VAL A 246 4.26 0.80 17.04
N GLY A 247 4.13 -0.52 17.07
CA GLY A 247 4.52 -1.29 18.24
C GLY A 247 4.40 -2.81 18.14
N SER A 248 4.35 -3.39 16.94
CA SER A 248 4.38 -4.85 16.78
C SER A 248 5.82 -5.37 16.84
N GLY A 249 6.48 -5.24 17.99
CA GLY A 249 7.62 -6.09 18.31
C GLY A 249 7.09 -7.40 18.87
N GLY A 250 7.17 -8.48 18.08
CA GLY A 250 6.83 -9.82 18.53
C GLY A 250 6.53 -10.77 17.37
N ASP A 251 7.43 -11.75 17.22
CA ASP A 251 7.36 -12.98 16.42
C ASP A 251 7.16 -12.85 14.91
N SER A 252 8.27 -12.72 14.20
CA SER A 252 8.49 -13.55 13.01
C SER A 252 9.97 -13.98 12.98
N ASP A 253 10.17 -15.28 13.14
CA ASP A 253 11.39 -15.97 12.71
C ASP A 253 11.67 -15.58 11.27
N ASP A 254 12.86 -15.04 11.01
CA ASP A 254 13.58 -15.26 9.75
C ASP A 254 15.01 -14.75 9.89
N ASP A 255 15.91 -15.69 9.66
CA ASP A 255 17.36 -15.66 9.83
C ASP A 255 18.05 -14.97 8.63
N ASP A 256 17.63 -13.74 8.32
CA ASP A 256 18.10 -13.00 7.15
C ASP A 256 19.01 -11.83 7.57
N ARG A 257 20.12 -12.15 8.25
CA ARG A 257 21.26 -11.23 8.37
C ARG A 257 22.05 -11.28 7.06
N MET A 258 21.75 -10.37 6.15
CA MET A 258 22.46 -10.30 4.87
C MET A 258 23.93 -9.87 5.08
N PRO A 259 24.91 -10.51 4.40
CA PRO A 259 26.31 -10.13 4.48
C PRO A 259 26.58 -8.76 3.87
N PHE A 260 27.53 -8.03 4.47
CA PHE A 260 28.05 -6.76 4.00
C PHE A 260 28.80 -6.90 2.67
N GLU A 261 28.34 -6.22 1.63
CA GLU A 261 29.17 -5.91 0.45
C GLU A 261 28.75 -4.54 -0.11
N PHE A 262 29.73 -3.64 -0.28
CA PHE A 262 29.51 -2.29 -0.80
C PHE A 262 29.76 -2.28 -2.30
N THR A 263 28.68 -2.36 -3.08
CA THR A 263 28.69 -2.00 -4.50
C THR A 263 27.70 -0.87 -4.73
N ASP A 264 28.19 0.25 -5.25
CA ASP A 264 27.35 1.39 -5.65
C ASP A 264 26.52 0.97 -6.87
N HIS A 265 25.20 0.86 -6.67
CA HIS A 265 24.24 0.42 -7.68
C HIS A 265 23.29 1.53 -8.12
N ARG A 266 23.61 2.80 -7.80
CA ARG A 266 22.82 3.93 -8.28
C ARG A 266 22.71 3.87 -9.80
N GLU A 267 21.51 4.15 -10.32
CA GLU A 267 21.33 4.30 -11.76
C GLU A 267 22.28 5.38 -12.24
N THR A 268 23.15 4.99 -13.16
CA THR A 268 24.00 5.99 -13.82
C THR A 268 23.11 6.93 -14.61
N PRO A 269 23.50 8.20 -14.80
CA PRO A 269 22.76 9.13 -15.66
C PRO A 269 22.44 8.55 -17.05
N GLU A 270 23.28 7.64 -17.55
CA GLU A 270 23.06 6.91 -18.79
C GLU A 270 21.90 5.91 -18.70
N GLN A 271 21.71 5.22 -17.58
CA GLN A 271 20.59 4.29 -17.37
C GLN A 271 19.24 5.02 -17.22
N ASP A 272 19.23 6.16 -16.54
CA ASP A 272 18.02 7.01 -16.46
C ASP A 272 17.65 7.58 -17.83
N LEU A 273 18.64 8.00 -18.61
CA LEU A 273 18.44 8.45 -19.98
C LEU A 273 17.90 7.32 -20.87
N LEU A 274 18.48 6.12 -20.82
CA LEU A 274 18.01 4.95 -21.57
C LEU A 274 16.58 4.56 -21.19
N ARG A 275 16.20 4.66 -19.91
CA ARG A 275 14.81 4.42 -19.48
C ARG A 275 13.86 5.45 -20.07
N ASN A 276 14.21 6.74 -20.01
CA ASN A 276 13.39 7.80 -20.58
C ASN A 276 13.25 7.67 -22.10
N GLU A 277 14.32 7.27 -22.80
CA GLU A 277 14.28 6.96 -24.23
C GLU A 277 13.39 5.75 -24.53
N ALA A 278 13.44 4.69 -23.72
CA ALA A 278 12.58 3.52 -23.85
C ALA A 278 11.09 3.88 -23.63
N GLU A 279 10.79 4.73 -22.64
CA GLU A 279 9.44 5.24 -22.39
C GLU A 279 8.91 6.09 -23.56
N ILE A 280 9.76 6.94 -24.15
CA ILE A 280 9.41 7.74 -25.34
C ILE A 280 9.22 6.83 -26.56
N ALA A 281 10.08 5.83 -26.73
CA ALA A 281 9.97 4.86 -27.82
C ALA A 281 8.66 4.05 -27.71
N ALA A 282 8.29 3.62 -26.50
CA ALA A 282 7.03 2.93 -26.25
C ALA A 282 5.81 3.79 -26.59
N ALA A 283 5.86 5.11 -26.30
CA ALA A 283 4.81 6.04 -26.75
C ALA A 283 4.77 6.18 -28.28
N GLY A 284 5.92 6.06 -28.96
CA GLY A 284 6.05 6.06 -30.42
C GLY A 284 5.44 4.83 -31.11
N CYS A 285 5.34 3.69 -30.42
CA CYS A 285 4.74 2.46 -30.96
C CYS A 285 3.23 2.56 -31.25
N VAL A 286 2.57 3.64 -30.79
CA VAL A 286 1.13 3.86 -30.98
C VAL A 286 0.74 3.97 -32.45
N ASP A 287 1.51 4.72 -33.25
CA ASP A 287 1.17 4.90 -34.67
C ASP A 287 1.34 3.58 -35.44
N ASP A 288 2.37 2.78 -35.11
CA ASP A 288 2.57 1.46 -35.69
C ASP A 288 1.46 0.47 -35.30
N PHE A 289 1.02 0.49 -34.04
CA PHE A 289 -0.12 -0.30 -33.59
C PHE A 289 -1.40 0.05 -34.35
N LEU A 290 -1.72 1.34 -34.50
CA LEU A 290 -2.89 1.79 -35.25
C LEU A 290 -2.80 1.42 -36.75
N LEU A 291 -1.61 1.50 -37.33
CA LEU A 291 -1.36 1.12 -38.71
C LEU A 291 -1.51 -0.40 -38.92
N ASN A 292 -1.10 -1.21 -37.94
CA ASN A 292 -1.33 -2.66 -37.96
C ASN A 292 -2.81 -3.01 -37.79
N LEU A 293 -3.54 -2.25 -36.96
CA LEU A 293 -4.99 -2.38 -36.83
C LEU A 293 -5.72 -2.04 -38.14
N HIS A 294 -5.25 -1.02 -38.87
CA HIS A 294 -5.75 -0.66 -40.20
C HIS A 294 -5.47 -1.78 -41.23
N LYS A 295 -4.27 -2.39 -41.19
CA LYS A 295 -3.95 -3.56 -42.01
C LYS A 295 -4.81 -4.78 -41.66
N ALA A 296 -5.12 -5.00 -40.38
CA ALA A 296 -5.94 -6.11 -39.90
C ALA A 296 -7.40 -6.06 -40.42
N VAL A 297 -7.89 -4.87 -40.79
CA VAL A 297 -9.18 -4.69 -41.50
C VAL A 297 -9.02 -4.56 -43.02
N ARG A 298 -7.86 -4.97 -43.55
CA ARG A 298 -7.49 -4.92 -44.98
C ARG A 298 -7.59 -3.52 -45.59
N GLY A 299 -7.33 -2.49 -44.80
CA GLY A 299 -7.33 -1.09 -45.25
C GLY A 299 -8.71 -0.53 -45.62
N LYS A 300 -9.80 -1.14 -45.12
CA LYS A 300 -11.15 -0.61 -45.33
C LYS A 300 -11.47 0.46 -44.29
N GLU A 301 -11.48 1.73 -44.69
CA GLU A 301 -11.71 2.89 -43.79
C GLU A 301 -12.93 2.71 -42.88
N LYS A 302 -14.12 2.41 -43.43
CA LYS A 302 -15.33 2.21 -42.60
C LYS A 302 -15.24 1.08 -41.58
N GLN A 303 -14.41 0.07 -41.84
CA GLN A 303 -14.17 -1.02 -40.87
C GLN A 303 -13.10 -0.61 -39.85
N TYR A 304 -12.14 0.19 -40.28
CA TYR A 304 -11.14 0.80 -39.42
C TYR A 304 -11.77 1.76 -38.40
N ASP A 305 -12.67 2.63 -38.83
CA ASP A 305 -13.36 3.56 -37.92
C ASP A 305 -14.16 2.78 -36.86
N ARG A 306 -14.79 1.67 -37.26
CA ARG A 306 -15.53 0.79 -36.34
C ARG A 306 -14.61 0.09 -35.34
N ILE A 307 -13.47 -0.46 -35.77
CA ILE A 307 -12.53 -1.12 -34.85
C ILE A 307 -11.87 -0.10 -33.91
N VAL A 308 -11.61 1.13 -34.37
CA VAL A 308 -11.11 2.24 -33.55
C VAL A 308 -12.15 2.67 -32.51
N ASN A 309 -13.43 2.75 -32.89
CA ASN A 309 -14.52 3.02 -31.96
C ASN A 309 -14.68 1.88 -30.93
N VAL A 310 -14.58 0.61 -31.34
CA VAL A 310 -14.57 -0.52 -30.41
C VAL A 310 -13.36 -0.46 -29.47
N LEU A 311 -12.17 -0.13 -29.97
CA LEU A 311 -10.98 0.07 -29.15
C LEU A 311 -11.21 1.16 -28.08
N TRP A 312 -11.81 2.28 -28.48
CA TRP A 312 -12.15 3.37 -27.57
C TRP A 312 -13.12 2.94 -26.47
N PHE A 313 -14.29 2.40 -26.86
CA PHE A 313 -15.36 2.09 -25.93
C PHE A 313 -15.16 0.80 -25.13
N CYS A 314 -14.32 -0.14 -25.57
CA CYS A 314 -14.08 -1.39 -24.83
C CYS A 314 -12.80 -1.37 -23.99
N TYR A 315 -11.78 -0.57 -24.37
CA TYR A 315 -10.45 -0.65 -23.73
C TYR A 315 -9.94 0.69 -23.16
N LEU A 316 -10.37 1.85 -23.69
CA LEU A 316 -9.75 3.14 -23.35
C LEU A 316 -10.66 4.08 -22.52
N VAL A 317 -11.97 3.80 -22.46
CA VAL A 317 -12.94 4.54 -21.66
C VAL A 317 -13.29 3.76 -20.39
N SER A 318 -13.25 4.45 -19.25
CA SER A 318 -13.52 3.86 -17.94
C SER A 318 -15.01 3.57 -17.66
N ASP A 319 -15.91 4.06 -18.51
CA ASP A 319 -17.38 3.89 -18.46
C ASP A 319 -17.87 3.02 -19.64
N SER A 320 -17.10 1.99 -19.97
CA SER A 320 -17.47 1.04 -21.01
C SER A 320 -18.62 0.16 -20.51
N GLY A 321 -19.79 0.28 -21.16
CA GLY A 321 -20.91 -0.63 -20.95
C GLY A 321 -20.56 -2.09 -21.29
N THR A 322 -21.50 -3.00 -21.07
CA THR A 322 -21.38 -4.40 -21.51
C THR A 322 -21.18 -4.49 -23.03
N GLN A 323 -20.66 -5.62 -23.54
CA GLN A 323 -20.44 -5.79 -24.98
C GLN A 323 -21.72 -5.55 -25.80
N LEU A 324 -22.88 -5.92 -25.26
CA LEU A 324 -24.20 -5.68 -25.84
C LEU A 324 -24.52 -4.18 -25.92
N GLU A 325 -24.24 -3.43 -24.86
CA GLU A 325 -24.45 -1.97 -24.83
C GLU A 325 -23.50 -1.23 -25.79
N VAL A 326 -22.26 -1.70 -25.93
CA VAL A 326 -21.31 -1.16 -26.92
C VAL A 326 -21.74 -1.49 -28.34
N ALA A 327 -22.26 -2.70 -28.57
CA ALA A 327 -22.78 -3.10 -29.88
C ALA A 327 -23.99 -2.22 -30.29
N GLU A 328 -24.90 -1.98 -29.35
CA GLU A 328 -26.05 -1.08 -29.53
C GLU A 328 -25.62 0.37 -29.78
N MET A 329 -24.68 0.89 -28.98
CA MET A 329 -24.15 2.26 -29.11
C MET A 329 -23.48 2.49 -30.48
N LEU A 330 -22.77 1.48 -30.99
CA LEU A 330 -22.06 1.55 -32.26
C LEU A 330 -22.91 1.13 -33.46
N GLY A 331 -24.18 0.71 -33.24
CA GLY A 331 -25.08 0.26 -34.30
C GLY A 331 -24.57 -1.00 -35.04
N VAL A 332 -23.88 -1.90 -34.33
CA VAL A 332 -23.28 -3.13 -34.88
C VAL A 332 -23.76 -4.36 -34.12
N SER A 333 -23.54 -5.55 -34.69
CA SER A 333 -23.87 -6.80 -33.99
C SER A 333 -22.84 -7.12 -32.89
N ASP A 334 -23.31 -7.76 -31.81
CA ASP A 334 -22.48 -8.27 -30.73
C ASP A 334 -21.33 -9.19 -31.23
N SER A 335 -21.65 -10.03 -32.21
CA SER A 335 -20.66 -10.90 -32.87
C SER A 335 -19.54 -10.12 -33.59
N LEU A 336 -19.85 -8.93 -34.12
CA LEU A 336 -18.87 -8.09 -34.80
C LEU A 336 -17.96 -7.37 -33.78
N VAL A 337 -18.52 -6.94 -32.65
CA VAL A 337 -17.73 -6.39 -31.55
C VAL A 337 -16.77 -7.46 -31.01
N SER A 338 -17.24 -8.69 -30.81
CA SER A 338 -16.39 -9.81 -30.40
C SER A 338 -15.25 -10.09 -31.38
N ASP A 339 -15.52 -10.08 -32.69
CA ASP A 339 -14.50 -10.26 -33.73
C ASP A 339 -13.45 -9.13 -33.71
N TYR A 340 -13.89 -7.87 -33.56
CA TYR A 340 -12.97 -6.73 -33.44
C TYR A 340 -12.14 -6.76 -32.17
N ARG A 341 -12.71 -7.16 -31.03
CA ARG A 341 -11.96 -7.35 -29.78
C ARG A 341 -10.85 -8.39 -29.91
N LYS A 342 -11.14 -9.54 -30.53
CA LYS A 342 -10.12 -10.57 -30.79
C LYS A 342 -8.97 -10.06 -31.64
N ARG A 343 -9.26 -9.24 -32.66
CA ARG A 343 -8.23 -8.63 -33.52
C ARG A 343 -7.40 -7.59 -32.77
N ILE A 344 -8.03 -6.77 -31.94
CA ILE A 344 -7.33 -5.81 -31.07
C ILE A 344 -6.43 -6.56 -30.09
N GLU A 345 -6.93 -7.59 -29.42
CA GLU A 345 -6.16 -8.40 -28.46
C GLU A 345 -4.97 -9.09 -29.12
N ALA A 346 -5.13 -9.63 -30.34
CA ALA A 346 -4.01 -10.19 -31.09
C ALA A 346 -2.91 -9.16 -31.37
N ASN A 347 -3.29 -7.93 -31.75
CA ASN A 347 -2.31 -6.85 -32.00
C ASN A 347 -1.67 -6.33 -30.69
N LEU A 348 -2.40 -6.34 -29.57
CA LEU A 348 -1.86 -5.97 -28.26
C LEU A 348 -0.88 -7.02 -27.74
N GLN A 349 -1.09 -8.30 -28.04
CA GLN A 349 -0.18 -9.40 -27.64
C GLN A 349 1.14 -9.39 -28.43
N GLU A 350 1.16 -8.78 -29.61
CA GLU A 350 2.40 -8.60 -30.39
C GLU A 350 3.29 -7.49 -29.83
N LEU A 351 2.78 -6.64 -28.94
CA LEU A 351 3.57 -5.62 -28.26
C LEU A 351 4.33 -6.24 -27.08
N SER A 352 5.65 -6.11 -27.10
CA SER A 352 6.53 -6.45 -25.98
C SER A 352 7.04 -5.18 -25.33
N PHE A 353 6.76 -5.01 -24.03
CA PHE A 353 7.34 -3.96 -23.20
C PHE A 353 8.16 -4.62 -22.09
N ASP A 354 9.35 -4.11 -21.85
CA ASP A 354 10.26 -4.66 -20.84
C ASP A 354 9.91 -4.14 -19.44
N SER A 355 9.20 -3.01 -19.36
CA SER A 355 8.77 -2.39 -18.11
C SER A 355 7.28 -2.02 -18.07
N VAL A 356 6.73 -1.97 -16.85
CA VAL A 356 5.35 -1.52 -16.61
C VAL A 356 5.15 -0.04 -16.97
N ASN A 357 6.22 0.77 -16.89
CA ASN A 357 6.18 2.18 -17.22
C ASN A 357 6.06 2.41 -18.74
N GLU A 358 6.80 1.65 -19.56
CA GLU A 358 6.65 1.67 -21.02
C GLU A 358 5.20 1.37 -21.44
N ALA A 359 4.61 0.31 -20.89
CA ALA A 359 3.22 -0.06 -21.18
C ALA A 359 2.21 1.04 -20.81
N ARG A 360 2.45 1.75 -19.69
CA ARG A 360 1.62 2.89 -19.26
C ARG A 360 1.76 4.09 -20.19
N GLN A 361 2.98 4.39 -20.65
CA GLN A 361 3.20 5.50 -21.59
C GLN A 361 2.55 5.21 -22.95
N PHE A 362 2.65 3.96 -23.43
CA PHE A 362 1.93 3.49 -24.61
C PHE A 362 0.40 3.66 -24.44
N GLU A 363 -0.18 3.18 -23.34
CA GLU A 363 -1.63 3.30 -23.08
C GLU A 363 -2.08 4.76 -23.06
N LYS A 364 -1.31 5.63 -22.39
CA LYS A 364 -1.58 7.07 -22.30
C LYS A 364 -1.55 7.74 -23.68
N ALA A 365 -0.53 7.44 -24.48
CA ALA A 365 -0.39 7.98 -25.83
C ALA A 365 -1.49 7.45 -26.77
N LEU A 366 -1.81 6.15 -26.71
CA LEU A 366 -2.88 5.51 -27.46
C LEU A 366 -4.24 6.16 -27.17
N ARG A 367 -4.53 6.41 -25.87
CA ARG A 367 -5.76 7.07 -25.45
C ARG A 367 -5.91 8.48 -26.00
N ILE A 368 -4.82 9.26 -26.04
CA ILE A 368 -4.84 10.62 -26.62
C ILE A 368 -5.10 10.55 -28.12
N ARG A 369 -4.39 9.66 -28.82
CA ARG A 369 -4.46 9.51 -30.27
C ARG A 369 -5.85 9.04 -30.74
N VAL A 370 -6.36 7.97 -30.14
CA VAL A 370 -7.69 7.40 -30.48
C VAL A 370 -8.81 8.37 -30.13
N ARG A 371 -8.71 9.11 -29.02
CA ARG A 371 -9.69 10.16 -28.68
C ARG A 371 -9.82 11.17 -29.81
N GLY A 372 -8.68 11.66 -30.34
CA GLY A 372 -8.67 12.63 -31.44
C GLY A 372 -9.37 12.11 -32.71
N MET A 373 -9.22 10.83 -33.02
CA MET A 373 -9.88 10.18 -34.16
C MET A 373 -11.39 10.07 -33.96
N VAL A 374 -11.84 9.58 -32.80
CA VAL A 374 -13.27 9.39 -32.48
C VAL A 374 -14.01 10.73 -32.37
N THR A 375 -13.36 11.81 -31.91
CA THR A 375 -13.97 13.14 -31.85
C THR A 375 -14.13 13.77 -33.24
N ALA A 376 -13.19 13.55 -34.16
CA ALA A 376 -13.26 14.09 -35.52
C ALA A 376 -14.42 13.47 -36.32
N ASP A 377 -14.70 12.18 -36.12
CA ASP A 377 -15.84 11.48 -36.74
C ASP A 377 -17.20 12.02 -36.26
N ARG A 378 -17.30 12.52 -35.02
CA ARG A 378 -18.55 13.09 -34.50
C ARG A 378 -18.87 14.46 -35.10
N GLU A 379 -17.87 15.27 -35.41
CA GLU A 379 -18.08 16.58 -36.04
C GLU A 379 -18.46 16.45 -37.52
N ALA A 380 -17.95 15.44 -38.23
CA ALA A 380 -18.25 15.16 -39.64
C ALA A 380 -19.67 14.59 -39.90
N VAL A 381 -20.33 14.05 -38.87
CA VAL A 381 -21.71 13.54 -38.95
C VAL A 381 -22.76 14.62 -38.64
N THR A 382 -22.33 15.74 -38.04
CA THR A 382 -23.20 16.89 -37.67
C THR A 382 -23.13 18.08 -38.62
N ALA A 383 -22.30 18.01 -39.67
CA ALA A 383 -22.25 18.96 -40.79
C ALA A 383 -22.89 18.31 -42.03
#